data_AF-A0A0Q5QJB0-F1
#
_entry.id   AF-A0A0Q5QJB0-F1
#
_cell.length_a   1.000
_cell.length_b   1.000
_cell.length_c   1.000
_cell.angle_alpha   90.00
_cell.angle_beta   90.00
_cell.angle_gamma   90.00
#
_symmetry.space_group_name_H-M   'P 1'
#
loop_
_entity.id
_entity.type
_entity.pdbx_description
1 polymer ?
#
loop_
_entity_poly.entity_id
_entity_poly.type
_entity_poly.pdbx_seq_one_letter_code
_entity_poly.pdbx_strand_id
1 'polypeptide(L)'
;MSVNKRLLEQKSNQELEKYIEIGNRFVPQANLYAYEILKSRGREFTDEESERIMSLINKNNKNSETIIHKNHKKSSDLIYLSGALGIGNLIWTYETLDNGMKIFIALFSLAFVFGIGYLVSKGTEWIKYVLLVILILGLLGFPFIIANLKNEPVVGIINIVQTVLQIWALVLLFKIPQLEKQ
;
A
#
# COMPACT_ATOMS: atom_id res chain seq x y z
N MET A 1 -2.85 -14.57 12.29
CA MET A 1 -2.53 -15.99 12.55
C MET A 1 -2.64 -16.74 11.23
N SER A 2 -1.58 -17.42 10.79
CA SER A 2 -1.61 -18.28 9.59
C SER A 2 -2.10 -19.68 9.97
N VAL A 3 -3.08 -20.22 9.25
CA VAL A 3 -3.57 -21.59 9.47
C VAL A 3 -2.57 -22.58 8.90
N ASN A 4 -2.12 -23.54 9.70
CA ASN A 4 -1.19 -24.58 9.26
C ASN A 4 -1.96 -25.76 8.65
N LYS A 5 -1.84 -25.94 7.33
CA LYS A 5 -2.51 -27.02 6.57
C LYS A 5 -2.20 -28.42 7.13
N ARG A 6 -0.97 -28.66 7.63
CA ARG A 6 -0.57 -29.96 8.20
C ARG A 6 -1.37 -30.36 9.43
N LEU A 7 -1.84 -29.39 10.23
CA LEU A 7 -2.69 -29.67 11.39
C LEU A 7 -4.11 -30.09 10.98
N LEU A 8 -4.61 -29.55 9.86
CA LEU A 8 -5.90 -29.94 9.28
C LEU A 8 -5.83 -31.31 8.61
N GLU A 9 -4.69 -31.66 8.01
CA GLU A 9 -4.46 -33.00 7.41
C GLU A 9 -4.49 -34.14 8.45
N GLN A 10 -4.24 -33.84 9.73
CA GLN A 10 -4.35 -34.81 10.82
C GLN A 10 -5.79 -35.04 11.28
N LYS A 11 -6.75 -34.19 10.88
CA LYS A 11 -8.15 -34.30 11.28
C LYS A 11 -8.88 -35.38 10.50
N SER A 12 -9.87 -35.98 11.15
CA SER A 12 -10.81 -36.90 10.52
C SER A 12 -11.71 -36.19 9.51
N ASN A 13 -12.30 -36.94 8.56
CA ASN A 13 -13.25 -36.37 7.60
C ASN A 13 -14.44 -35.70 8.29
N GLN A 14 -14.97 -36.33 9.36
CA GLN A 14 -16.08 -35.77 10.15
C GLN A 14 -15.73 -34.43 10.81
N GLU A 15 -14.48 -34.25 11.25
CA GLU A 15 -14.05 -32.96 11.79
C GLU A 15 -13.87 -31.91 10.70
N LEU A 16 -13.41 -32.30 9.51
CA LEU A 16 -13.21 -31.39 8.38
C LEU A 16 -14.54 -30.90 7.78
N GLU A 17 -15.61 -31.70 7.84
CA GLU A 17 -16.95 -31.29 7.41
C GLU A 17 -17.46 -30.04 8.17
N LYS A 18 -17.11 -29.91 9.46
CA LYS A 18 -17.46 -28.72 10.27
C LYS A 18 -16.88 -27.40 9.72
N TYR A 19 -15.81 -27.47 8.94
CA TYR A 19 -15.18 -26.31 8.31
C TYR A 19 -15.89 -25.87 7.03
N ILE A 20 -16.69 -26.74 6.42
CA ILE A 20 -17.44 -26.45 5.20
C ILE A 20 -18.95 -26.31 5.43
N GLU A 21 -19.43 -26.61 6.64
CA GLU A 21 -20.79 -26.34 7.10
C GLU A 21 -21.21 -24.88 6.91
N ILE A 22 -22.51 -24.69 6.63
CA ILE A 22 -23.12 -23.37 6.48
C ILE A 22 -23.12 -22.65 7.85
N GLY A 23 -22.61 -21.42 7.90
CA GLY A 23 -22.58 -20.62 9.13
C GLY A 23 -21.44 -20.99 10.10
N ASN A 24 -20.42 -21.72 9.63
CA ASN A 24 -19.26 -22.04 10.44
C ASN A 24 -18.49 -20.79 10.89
N ARG A 25 -17.81 -20.88 12.04
CA ARG A 25 -17.03 -19.78 12.65
C ARG A 25 -15.54 -19.82 12.30
N PHE A 26 -15.14 -20.70 11.39
CA PHE A 26 -13.73 -20.89 11.06
C PHE A 26 -13.26 -19.84 10.04
N VAL A 27 -11.95 -19.60 10.04
CA VAL A 27 -11.35 -18.65 9.11
C VAL A 27 -11.38 -19.19 7.68
N PRO A 28 -11.50 -18.33 6.65
CA PRO A 28 -11.71 -18.77 5.26
C PRO A 28 -10.60 -19.66 4.72
N GLN A 29 -9.36 -19.38 5.14
CA GLN A 29 -8.20 -20.17 4.76
C GLN A 29 -8.26 -21.59 5.31
N ALA A 30 -8.81 -21.78 6.51
CA ALA A 30 -9.05 -23.12 7.06
C ALA A 30 -10.15 -23.85 6.29
N ASN A 31 -11.18 -23.13 5.84
CA ASN A 31 -12.28 -23.69 5.06
C ASN A 31 -11.80 -24.18 3.69
N LEU A 32 -10.90 -23.42 3.03
CA LEU A 32 -10.25 -23.84 1.78
C LEU A 32 -9.41 -25.10 1.97
N TYR A 33 -8.56 -25.13 3.01
CA TYR A 33 -7.74 -26.30 3.27
C TYR A 33 -8.57 -27.53 3.61
N ALA A 34 -9.65 -27.39 4.39
CA ALA A 34 -10.56 -28.49 4.65
C ALA A 34 -11.24 -29.00 3.38
N TYR A 35 -11.71 -28.10 2.51
CA TYR A 35 -12.26 -28.45 1.19
C TYR A 35 -11.26 -29.23 0.33
N GLU A 36 -10.04 -28.73 0.19
CA GLU A 36 -8.98 -29.40 -0.60
C GLU A 36 -8.65 -30.79 -0.04
N ILE A 37 -8.53 -30.90 1.29
CA ILE A 37 -8.21 -32.17 1.95
C ILE A 37 -9.36 -33.18 1.74
N LEU A 38 -10.61 -32.78 1.97
CA LEU A 38 -11.77 -33.64 1.75
C LEU A 38 -11.87 -34.09 0.29
N LYS A 39 -11.66 -33.17 -0.66
CA LYS A 39 -11.64 -33.48 -2.10
C LYS A 39 -10.54 -34.48 -2.46
N SER A 40 -9.34 -34.29 -1.91
CA SER A 40 -8.20 -35.21 -2.10
C SER A 40 -8.45 -36.60 -1.49
N ARG A 41 -9.31 -36.68 -0.47
CA ARG A 41 -9.72 -37.93 0.19
C ARG A 41 -10.93 -38.59 -0.49
N GLY A 42 -11.37 -38.07 -1.64
CA GLY A 42 -12.45 -38.66 -2.43
C GLY A 42 -13.85 -38.22 -2.03
N ARG A 43 -14.02 -37.16 -1.23
CA ARG A 43 -15.35 -36.57 -0.99
C ARG A 43 -15.78 -35.80 -2.24
N GLU A 44 -16.89 -36.22 -2.84
CA GLU A 44 -17.51 -35.52 -3.95
C GLU A 44 -18.23 -34.27 -3.46
N PHE A 45 -18.10 -33.18 -4.21
CA PHE A 45 -18.76 -31.90 -3.92
C PHE A 45 -19.68 -31.56 -5.08
N THR A 46 -20.87 -31.04 -4.76
CA THR A 46 -21.71 -30.46 -5.80
C THR A 46 -21.10 -29.16 -6.30
N ASP A 47 -21.52 -28.73 -7.49
CA ASP A 47 -21.09 -27.45 -8.06
C ASP A 47 -21.53 -26.29 -7.15
N GLU A 48 -22.74 -26.34 -6.62
CA GLU A 48 -23.28 -25.37 -5.66
C GLU A 48 -22.47 -25.29 -4.36
N GLU A 49 -22.04 -26.44 -3.81
CA GLU A 49 -21.18 -26.46 -2.63
C GLU A 49 -19.80 -25.86 -2.90
N SER A 50 -19.21 -26.20 -4.04
CA SER A 50 -17.90 -25.70 -4.46
C SER A 50 -17.93 -24.18 -4.69
N GLU A 51 -18.95 -23.68 -5.37
CA GLU A 51 -19.15 -22.25 -5.61
C GLU A 51 -19.38 -21.49 -4.30
N ARG A 52 -20.20 -22.04 -3.39
CA ARG A 52 -20.43 -21.46 -2.06
C ARG A 52 -19.14 -21.35 -1.28
N ILE A 53 -18.34 -22.42 -1.21
CA ILE A 53 -17.08 -22.45 -0.46
C ILE A 53 -16.08 -21.44 -1.07
N MET A 54 -15.99 -21.37 -2.40
CA MET A 54 -15.15 -20.38 -3.09
C MET A 54 -15.62 -18.93 -2.84
N SER A 55 -16.94 -18.69 -2.76
CA SER A 55 -17.49 -17.37 -2.45
C SER A 55 -17.15 -16.88 -1.04
N LEU A 56 -17.06 -17.80 -0.06
CA LEU A 56 -16.67 -17.48 1.33
C LEU A 56 -15.22 -17.03 1.43
N ILE A 57 -14.35 -17.56 0.57
CA ILE A 57 -12.95 -17.16 0.44
C ILE A 57 -12.85 -15.75 -0.15
N ASN A 58 -13.58 -15.47 -1.23
CA ASN A 58 -13.56 -14.15 -1.87
C ASN A 58 -14.16 -13.05 -0.99
N LYS A 59 -15.25 -13.34 -0.28
CA LYS A 59 -15.92 -12.37 0.61
C LYS A 59 -15.05 -11.99 1.81
N ASN A 60 -14.26 -12.91 2.33
CA ASN A 60 -13.38 -12.63 3.46
C ASN A 60 -11.97 -12.20 3.08
N ASN A 61 -11.47 -12.51 1.87
CA ASN A 61 -10.26 -11.86 1.34
C ASN A 61 -10.44 -10.35 1.22
N LYS A 62 -11.67 -9.89 0.91
CA LYS A 62 -12.07 -8.47 0.98
C LYS A 62 -12.09 -7.91 2.41
N ASN A 63 -12.32 -8.74 3.43
CA ASN A 63 -12.34 -8.32 4.84
C ASN A 63 -10.97 -8.47 5.53
N SER A 64 -10.02 -9.22 4.95
CA SER A 64 -8.62 -9.29 5.37
C SER A 64 -7.72 -8.27 4.69
N GLU A 65 -8.29 -7.37 3.89
CA GLU A 65 -7.66 -6.07 3.68
C GLU A 65 -7.63 -5.40 5.06
N THR A 66 -6.44 -5.28 5.64
CA THR A 66 -6.18 -4.34 6.75
C THR A 66 -7.04 -3.12 6.52
N ILE A 67 -7.93 -2.74 7.45
CA ILE A 67 -8.80 -1.59 7.24
C ILE A 67 -7.90 -0.36 7.10
N ILE A 68 -7.51 -0.03 5.86
CA ILE A 68 -6.57 1.04 5.58
C ILE A 68 -7.33 2.31 5.84
N HIS A 69 -6.92 3.04 6.88
CA HIS A 69 -7.58 4.29 7.25
C HIS A 69 -7.64 5.22 6.03
N LYS A 70 -8.78 5.88 5.79
CA LYS A 70 -9.02 6.74 4.61
C LYS A 70 -7.89 7.77 4.39
N ASN A 71 -7.26 8.23 5.46
CA ASN A 71 -6.13 9.16 5.38
C ASN A 71 -4.87 8.55 4.75
N HIS A 72 -4.62 7.24 4.83
CA HIS A 72 -3.52 6.62 4.08
C HIS A 72 -3.73 6.80 2.57
N LYS A 73 -4.96 6.54 2.10
CA LYS A 73 -5.29 6.71 0.67
C LYS A 73 -5.19 8.17 0.24
N LYS A 74 -5.78 9.10 1.00
CA LYS A 74 -5.67 10.54 0.73
C LYS A 74 -4.21 11.02 0.73
N SER A 75 -3.40 10.53 1.66
CA SER A 75 -1.98 10.88 1.75
C SER A 75 -1.21 10.33 0.55
N SER A 76 -1.46 9.09 0.13
CA SER A 76 -0.82 8.53 -1.07
C SER A 76 -1.21 9.32 -2.33
N ASP A 77 -2.46 9.74 -2.45
CA ASP A 77 -2.92 10.48 -3.63
C ASP A 77 -2.22 11.86 -3.72
N LEU A 78 -2.00 12.53 -2.59
CA LEU A 78 -1.20 13.77 -2.52
C LEU A 78 0.28 13.53 -2.88
N ILE A 79 0.87 12.42 -2.43
CA ILE A 79 2.25 12.06 -2.77
C ILE A 79 2.38 11.73 -4.26
N TYR A 80 1.44 10.99 -4.84
CA TYR A 80 1.42 10.73 -6.28
C TYR A 80 1.22 11.99 -7.10
N LEU A 81 0.36 12.91 -6.65
CA LEU A 81 0.23 14.22 -7.28
C LEU A 81 1.55 15.00 -7.23
N SER A 82 2.26 14.95 -6.09
CA SER A 82 3.60 15.54 -5.94
C SER A 82 4.62 14.89 -6.90
N GLY A 83 4.55 13.57 -7.09
CA GLY A 83 5.39 12.85 -8.05
C GLY A 83 5.07 13.21 -9.50
N ALA A 84 3.80 13.38 -9.84
CA ALA A 84 3.35 13.83 -11.17
C ALA A 84 3.84 15.26 -11.47
N LEU A 85 3.83 16.15 -10.48
CA LEU A 85 4.47 17.47 -10.60
C LEU A 85 5.98 17.35 -10.84
N GLY A 86 6.65 16.40 -10.17
CA GLY A 86 8.05 16.07 -10.45
C GLY A 86 8.31 15.63 -11.90
N ILE A 87 7.41 14.84 -12.50
CA ILE A 87 7.46 14.50 -13.93
C ILE A 87 7.32 15.77 -14.78
N GLY A 88 6.32 16.61 -14.47
CA GLY A 88 6.14 17.88 -15.16
C GLY A 88 7.39 18.76 -15.09
N ASN A 89 8.04 18.81 -13.94
CA ASN A 89 9.29 19.54 -13.75
C ASN A 89 10.45 18.98 -14.58
N LEU A 90 10.56 17.64 -14.69
CA LEU A 90 11.57 16.99 -15.52
C LEU A 90 11.35 17.27 -17.02
N ILE A 91 10.10 17.26 -17.47
CA ILE A 91 9.76 17.61 -18.86
C ILE A 91 10.09 19.09 -19.13
N TRP A 92 9.79 19.98 -18.18
CA TRP A 92 10.09 21.41 -18.30
C TRP A 92 11.60 21.67 -18.37
N THR A 93 12.39 20.92 -17.62
CA THR A 93 13.85 21.09 -17.50
C THR A 93 14.64 20.04 -18.28
N TYR A 94 14.07 19.47 -19.34
CA TYR A 94 14.67 18.35 -20.08
C TYR A 94 16.08 18.67 -20.62
N GLU A 95 16.36 19.92 -20.98
CA GLU A 95 17.67 20.37 -21.47
C GLU A 95 18.78 20.21 -20.42
N THR A 96 18.41 20.17 -19.13
CA THR A 96 19.36 19.96 -18.04
C THR A 96 19.80 18.49 -17.90
N LEU A 97 19.12 17.55 -18.55
CA LEU A 97 19.41 16.11 -18.57
C LEU A 97 20.47 15.75 -19.62
N ASP A 98 21.60 16.45 -19.57
CA ASP A 98 22.71 16.34 -20.54
C ASP A 98 23.64 15.13 -20.32
N ASN A 99 23.53 14.44 -19.18
CA ASN A 99 24.40 13.33 -18.81
C ASN A 99 23.61 12.21 -18.12
N GLY A 100 24.04 10.97 -18.35
CA GLY A 100 23.49 9.76 -17.75
C GLY A 100 23.39 9.82 -16.22
N MET A 101 24.32 10.48 -15.52
CA MET A 101 24.20 10.65 -14.06
C MET A 101 22.98 11.48 -13.66
N LYS A 102 22.71 12.60 -14.36
CA LYS A 102 21.54 13.45 -14.07
C LYS A 102 20.23 12.71 -14.40
N ILE A 103 20.22 11.97 -15.51
CA ILE A 103 19.09 11.11 -15.90
C ILE A 103 18.82 10.05 -14.83
N PHE A 104 19.87 9.37 -14.35
CA PHE A 104 19.74 8.37 -13.29
C PHE A 104 19.17 8.97 -12.00
N ILE A 105 19.70 10.12 -11.56
CA ILE A 105 19.21 10.82 -10.37
C ILE A 105 17.73 11.20 -10.52
N ALA A 106 17.34 11.70 -11.69
CA ALA A 106 15.95 12.04 -11.99
C ALA A 106 15.02 10.82 -11.90
N LEU A 107 15.38 9.71 -12.55
CA LEU A 107 14.60 8.47 -12.53
C LEU A 107 14.54 7.86 -11.12
N PHE A 108 15.66 7.84 -10.40
CA PHE A 108 15.72 7.33 -9.04
C PHE A 108 14.85 8.17 -8.09
N SER A 109 14.95 9.50 -8.17
CA SER A 109 14.11 10.42 -7.39
C SER A 109 12.62 10.18 -7.66
N LEU A 110 12.25 9.99 -8.93
CA LEU A 110 10.88 9.71 -9.31
C LEU A 110 10.40 8.36 -8.73
N ALA A 111 11.17 7.30 -8.95
CA ALA A 111 10.86 5.96 -8.43
C ALA A 111 10.75 5.98 -6.90
N PHE A 112 11.60 6.76 -6.23
CA PHE A 112 11.55 6.94 -4.78
C PHE A 112 10.25 7.59 -4.32
N VAL A 113 9.82 8.72 -4.92
CA VAL A 113 8.56 9.38 -4.57
C VAL A 113 7.35 8.46 -4.80
N PHE A 114 7.28 7.78 -5.94
CA PHE A 114 6.22 6.82 -6.22
C PHE A 114 6.26 5.60 -5.30
N GLY A 115 7.45 5.11 -4.95
CA GLY A 115 7.64 4.03 -3.98
C GLY A 115 7.11 4.40 -2.59
N ILE A 116 7.37 5.63 -2.14
CA ILE A 116 6.80 6.14 -0.89
C ILE A 116 5.27 6.24 -0.98
N GLY A 117 4.73 6.78 -2.08
CA GLY A 117 3.29 6.81 -2.32
C GLY A 117 2.64 5.42 -2.25
N TYR A 118 3.31 4.41 -2.81
CA TYR A 118 2.89 3.01 -2.74
C TYR A 118 2.87 2.48 -1.31
N LEU A 119 3.96 2.65 -0.55
CA LEU A 119 4.04 2.19 0.84
C LEU A 119 2.98 2.86 1.74
N VAL A 120 2.73 4.16 1.52
CA VAL A 120 1.66 4.90 2.18
C VAL A 120 0.29 4.32 1.85
N SER A 121 0.05 3.99 0.56
CA SER A 121 -1.23 3.43 0.10
C SER A 121 -1.53 2.05 0.71
N LYS A 122 -0.49 1.31 1.14
CA LYS A 122 -0.60 0.01 1.79
C LYS A 122 -0.86 0.07 3.30
N GLY A 123 -0.99 1.26 3.89
CA GLY A 123 -1.28 1.39 5.31
C GLY A 123 -0.05 1.20 6.21
N THR A 124 1.16 1.34 5.66
CA THR A 124 2.40 1.15 6.42
C THR A 124 2.55 2.23 7.50
N GLU A 125 2.49 1.87 8.78
CA GLU A 125 2.44 2.88 9.87
C GLU A 125 3.74 3.67 10.07
N TRP A 126 4.91 3.03 9.91
CA TRP A 126 6.22 3.67 10.15
C TRP A 126 6.61 4.68 9.05
N ILE A 127 5.93 4.64 7.90
CA ILE A 127 6.24 5.50 6.74
C ILE A 127 6.09 6.99 7.06
N LYS A 128 5.23 7.34 8.02
CA LYS A 128 5.06 8.74 8.47
C LYS A 128 6.33 9.31 9.09
N TYR A 129 7.13 8.50 9.77
CA TYR A 129 8.41 8.95 10.33
C TYR A 129 9.48 9.07 9.26
N VAL A 130 9.49 8.16 8.28
CA VAL A 130 10.39 8.26 7.11
C VAL A 130 10.11 9.54 6.33
N LEU A 131 8.84 9.78 6.01
CA LEU A 131 8.41 11.00 5.34
C LEU A 131 8.77 12.25 6.13
N LEU A 132 8.62 12.23 7.47
CA LEU A 132 9.02 13.34 8.32
C LEU A 132 10.52 13.64 8.21
N VAL A 133 11.38 12.62 8.29
CA VAL A 133 12.84 12.78 8.17
C VAL A 133 13.21 13.31 6.78
N ILE A 134 12.64 12.73 5.72
CA ILE A 134 12.89 13.18 4.34
C ILE A 134 12.43 14.63 4.14
N LEU A 135 11.27 14.99 4.69
CA LEU A 135 10.75 16.36 4.61
C LEU A 135 11.70 17.34 5.30
N ILE A 136 12.19 17.02 6.50
CA ILE A 136 13.15 17.88 7.22
C ILE A 136 14.42 18.06 6.39
N LEU A 137 14.97 16.97 5.83
CA LEU A 137 16.14 17.05 4.95
C LEU A 137 15.86 17.90 3.70
N GLY A 138 14.68 17.75 3.09
CA GLY A 138 14.25 18.55 1.94
C GLY A 138 14.12 20.04 2.27
N LEU A 139 13.63 20.39 3.46
CA LEU A 139 13.50 21.78 3.91
C LEU A 139 14.87 22.48 4.09
N LEU A 140 15.94 21.73 4.37
CA LEU A 140 17.30 22.31 4.39
C LEU A 140 17.73 22.85 3.02
N GLY A 141 17.22 22.26 1.93
CA GLY A 141 17.45 22.73 0.57
C GLY A 141 16.52 23.87 0.14
N PHE A 142 15.50 24.20 0.92
CA PHE A 142 14.48 25.17 0.55
C PHE A 142 15.00 26.61 0.31
N PRO A 143 16.01 27.12 1.06
CA PRO A 143 16.60 28.43 0.77
C PRO A 143 17.17 28.53 -0.66
N PHE A 144 17.73 27.43 -1.19
CA PHE A 144 18.23 27.39 -2.56
C PHE A 144 17.09 27.51 -3.58
N ILE A 145 15.93 26.91 -3.31
CA ILE A 145 14.73 27.01 -4.15
C ILE A 145 14.24 28.46 -4.20
N ILE A 146 14.19 29.14 -3.05
CA ILE A 146 13.79 30.56 -2.97
C ILE A 146 14.78 31.44 -3.75
N ALA A 147 16.08 31.21 -3.58
CA ALA A 147 17.11 31.96 -4.30
C ALA A 147 16.99 31.78 -5.83
N ASN A 148 16.65 30.56 -6.28
CA ASN A 148 16.54 30.25 -7.69
C ASN A 148 15.17 30.62 -8.31
N LEU A 149 14.17 31.00 -7.51
CA LEU A 149 12.83 31.37 -7.98
C LEU A 149 12.86 32.56 -8.96
N LYS A 150 13.87 33.43 -8.86
CA LYS A 150 14.08 34.56 -9.79
C LYS A 150 14.54 34.10 -11.17
N ASN A 151 15.30 33.01 -11.24
CA ASN A 151 15.86 32.50 -12.49
C ASN A 151 14.89 31.51 -13.14
N GLU A 152 14.30 30.63 -12.34
CA GLU A 152 13.43 29.54 -12.77
C GLU A 152 12.10 29.58 -12.00
N PRO A 153 11.21 30.55 -12.30
CA PRO A 153 9.99 30.76 -11.54
C PRO A 153 9.05 29.56 -11.61
N VAL A 154 8.95 28.90 -12.77
CA VAL A 154 8.08 27.73 -12.95
C VAL A 154 8.56 26.57 -12.08
N VAL A 155 9.85 26.25 -12.11
CA VAL A 155 10.47 25.18 -11.30
C VAL A 155 10.30 25.48 -9.81
N GLY A 156 10.53 26.72 -9.40
CA GLY A 156 10.37 27.11 -8.00
C GLY A 156 8.92 27.00 -7.52
N ILE A 157 7.93 27.43 -8.32
CA ILE A 157 6.51 27.25 -7.99
C ILE A 157 6.15 25.77 -7.87
N ILE A 158 6.59 24.93 -8.82
CA ILE A 158 6.35 23.49 -8.78
C ILE A 158 6.90 22.89 -7.47
N ASN A 159 8.14 23.23 -7.11
CA ASN A 159 8.77 22.74 -5.88
C ASN A 159 8.05 23.21 -4.60
N ILE A 160 7.57 24.45 -4.57
CA ILE A 160 6.79 24.97 -3.44
C ILE A 160 5.48 24.19 -3.30
N VAL A 161 4.74 24.01 -4.40
CA VAL A 161 3.49 23.23 -4.40
C VAL A 161 3.75 21.79 -3.99
N GLN A 162 4.82 21.17 -4.50
CA GLN A 162 5.23 19.82 -4.14
C GLN A 162 5.49 19.70 -2.63
N THR A 163 6.19 20.68 -2.05
CA THR A 163 6.47 20.74 -0.61
C THR A 163 5.18 20.85 0.20
N VAL A 164 4.24 21.72 -0.21
CA VAL A 164 2.94 21.87 0.46
C VAL A 164 2.14 20.58 0.43
N LEU A 165 2.09 19.88 -0.72
CA LEU A 165 1.40 18.59 -0.85
C LEU A 165 2.00 17.53 0.07
N GLN A 166 3.33 17.44 0.15
CA GLN A 166 4.01 16.48 1.01
C GLN A 166 3.82 16.77 2.51
N ILE A 167 3.82 18.05 2.91
CA ILE A 167 3.45 18.46 4.27
C ILE A 167 2.02 18.03 4.58
N TRP A 168 1.08 18.27 3.67
CA TRP A 168 -0.33 17.93 3.89
C TRP A 168 -0.55 16.42 3.98
N ALA A 169 0.13 15.64 3.13
CA ALA A 169 0.15 14.19 3.23
C ALA A 169 0.64 13.72 4.60
N LEU A 170 1.72 14.32 5.11
CA LEU A 170 2.28 13.99 6.41
C LEU A 170 1.30 14.30 7.55
N VAL A 171 0.64 15.47 7.53
CA VAL A 171 -0.39 15.85 8.51
C VAL A 171 -1.52 14.82 8.54
N LEU A 172 -1.98 14.36 7.37
CA LEU A 172 -3.04 13.35 7.27
C LEU A 172 -2.61 12.00 7.85
N LEU A 173 -1.34 11.60 7.68
CA LEU A 173 -0.79 10.37 8.26
C LEU A 173 -0.70 10.43 9.79
N PHE A 174 -0.32 11.58 10.36
CA PHE A 174 -0.28 11.74 11.82
C PHE A 174 -1.67 11.88 12.46
N LYS A 175 -2.69 12.27 11.68
CA LYS A 175 -4.09 12.26 12.14
C LYS A 175 -4.71 10.87 12.25
N ILE A 176 -4.00 9.82 11.81
CA ILE A 176 -4.50 8.44 11.93
C ILE A 176 -4.39 8.03 13.40
N PRO A 177 -5.51 7.65 14.05
CA PRO A 177 -5.46 7.20 15.44
C PRO A 177 -4.55 5.98 15.51
N GLN A 178 -3.63 5.99 16.48
CA GLN A 178 -2.85 4.80 16.78
C GLN A 178 -3.85 3.79 17.35
N LEU A 179 -4.04 2.66 16.68
CA LEU A 179 -4.72 1.53 17.29
C LEU A 179 -3.81 1.11 18.44
N GLU A 180 -4.14 1.53 19.67
CA GLU A 180 -3.54 0.95 20.86
C GLU A 180 -3.73 -0.56 20.74
N LYS A 181 -2.62 -1.27 20.59
CA LYS A 181 -2.61 -2.73 20.73
C LYS A 181 -2.98 -2.99 22.19
N GLN A 182 -4.26 -3.28 22.43
CA GLN A 182 -4.71 -3.92 23.66
C GLN A 182 -4.12 -5.32 23.76
#